data_AF-A0AA97AAH9-F1
#
_entry.id   AF-A0AA97AAH9-F1
#
_cell.length_a   1.000
_cell.length_b   1.000
_cell.length_c   1.000
_cell.angle_alpha   90.00
_cell.angle_beta   90.00
_cell.angle_gamma   90.00
#
_symmetry.space_group_name_H-M   'P 1'
#
loop_
_entity.id
_entity.type
_entity.pdbx_description
1 polymer ?
#
loop_
_entity_poly.entity_id
_entity_poly.type
_entity_poly.pdbx_seq_one_letter_code
_entity_poly.pdbx_strand_id
1 'polypeptide(L)'
;MYLAATLDSMFGEIQDILTNAGTMVAVIALLVLGIRMLLSMKRGDGMREAFQGFGMIALAALIIGGASGLAGVLIDLGSQIGGGEGGQGNN
;
A
#
# COMPACT_ATOMS: atom_id res chain seq x y z
N MET A 1 4.70 -33.83 -0.15
CA MET A 1 5.43 -32.67 0.39
C MET A 1 5.66 -31.61 -0.69
N TYR A 2 6.23 -31.97 -1.85
CA TYR A 2 6.43 -31.04 -2.99
C TYR A 2 5.13 -30.38 -3.49
N LEU A 3 4.06 -31.16 -3.69
CA LEU A 3 2.76 -30.63 -4.14
C LEU A 3 2.12 -29.63 -3.15
N ALA A 4 2.31 -29.86 -1.85
CA ALA A 4 1.77 -28.99 -0.80
C ALA A 4 2.50 -27.65 -0.75
N ALA A 5 3.84 -27.66 -0.94
CA ALA A 5 4.63 -26.44 -1.02
C ALA A 5 4.30 -25.61 -2.28
N THR A 6 4.04 -26.26 -3.42
CA THR A 6 3.60 -25.56 -4.64
C THR A 6 2.23 -24.92 -4.45
N LEU A 7 1.27 -25.63 -3.85
CA LEU A 7 -0.06 -25.07 -3.58
C LEU A 7 0.00 -23.88 -2.62
N ASP A 8 0.80 -23.98 -1.55
CA ASP A 8 0.97 -22.90 -0.58
C ASP A 8 1.58 -21.64 -1.23
N SER A 9 2.59 -21.81 -2.08
CA SER A 9 3.17 -20.72 -2.89
C SER A 9 2.16 -20.07 -3.82
N MET A 10 1.31 -20.87 -4.49
CA MET A 10 0.27 -20.34 -5.39
C MET A 10 -0.83 -19.60 -4.61
N PHE A 11 -1.21 -20.08 -3.42
CA PHE A 11 -2.17 -19.39 -2.56
C PHE A 11 -1.61 -18.08 -2.00
N GLY A 12 -0.33 -18.04 -1.64
CA GLY A 12 0.34 -16.81 -1.21
C GLY A 12 0.33 -15.75 -2.32
N GLU A 13 0.69 -16.11 -3.54
CA GLU A 13 0.69 -15.18 -4.67
C GLU A 13 -0.73 -14.67 -4.99
N ILE A 14 -1.73 -15.54 -4.94
CA ILE A 14 -3.14 -15.15 -5.10
C ILE A 14 -3.59 -14.21 -3.97
N GLN A 15 -3.20 -14.49 -2.72
CA GLN A 15 -3.50 -13.66 -1.57
C GLN A 15 -2.88 -12.26 -1.69
N ASP A 16 -1.64 -12.16 -2.17
CA ASP A 16 -0.97 -10.88 -2.38
C ASP A 16 -1.66 -10.07 -3.49
N ILE A 17 -1.99 -10.71 -4.62
CA ILE A 17 -2.73 -10.06 -5.70
C ILE A 17 -4.10 -9.57 -5.21
N LEU A 18 -4.85 -10.41 -4.49
CA LEU A 18 -6.17 -10.05 -3.97
C LEU A 18 -6.10 -8.95 -2.91
N THR A 19 -5.10 -8.97 -2.04
CA THR A 19 -4.90 -7.94 -1.01
C THR A 19 -4.52 -6.62 -1.65
N ASN A 20 -3.63 -6.62 -2.63
CA ASN A 20 -3.23 -5.41 -3.34
C ASN A 20 -4.39 -4.83 -4.17
N ALA A 21 -5.10 -5.67 -4.93
CA ALA A 21 -6.28 -5.26 -5.69
C ALA A 21 -7.39 -4.73 -4.77
N GLY A 22 -7.66 -5.42 -3.65
CA GLY A 22 -8.62 -4.98 -2.64
C GLY A 22 -8.24 -3.64 -2.00
N THR A 23 -6.96 -3.45 -1.70
CA THR A 23 -6.45 -2.18 -1.16
C THR A 23 -6.62 -1.04 -2.17
N MET A 24 -6.31 -1.26 -3.46
CA MET A 24 -6.54 -0.25 -4.48
C MET A 24 -8.02 0.13 -4.61
N VAL A 25 -8.92 -0.86 -4.61
CA VAL A 25 -10.36 -0.62 -4.67
C VAL A 25 -10.83 0.16 -3.44
N ALA A 26 -10.33 -0.18 -2.25
CA ALA A 26 -10.64 0.54 -1.02
C ALA A 26 -10.17 2.01 -1.07
N VAL A 27 -8.94 2.25 -1.55
CA VAL A 27 -8.40 3.60 -1.73
C VAL A 27 -9.25 4.40 -2.72
N ILE A 28 -9.61 3.81 -3.87
CA ILE A 28 -10.47 4.47 -4.87
C ILE A 28 -11.84 4.79 -4.27
N ALA A 29 -12.45 3.86 -3.53
CA ALA A 29 -13.73 4.07 -2.87
C ALA A 29 -13.68 5.24 -1.86
N LEU A 30 -12.62 5.32 -1.06
CA LEU A 30 -12.40 6.42 -0.12
C LEU A 30 -12.20 7.77 -0.84
N LEU A 31 -11.46 7.80 -1.96
CA LEU A 31 -11.29 9.00 -2.78
C LEU A 31 -12.61 9.48 -3.38
N VAL A 32 -13.40 8.57 -3.96
CA VAL A 32 -14.71 8.88 -4.53
C VAL A 32 -15.65 9.40 -3.44
N LEU A 33 -15.65 8.79 -2.26
CA LEU A 33 -16.46 9.22 -1.12
C LEU A 33 -16.05 10.63 -0.63
N GLY A 34 -14.75 10.89 -0.50
CA GLY A 34 -14.22 12.20 -0.16
C GLY A 34 -14.63 13.27 -1.17
N ILE A 35 -14.41 13.02 -2.47
CA ILE A 35 -14.81 13.94 -3.55
C ILE A 35 -16.33 14.20 -3.52
N ARG A 36 -17.14 13.16 -3.31
CA ARG A 36 -18.60 13.27 -3.26
C ARG A 36 -19.08 14.11 -2.07
N MET A 37 -18.45 13.96 -0.90
CA MET A 37 -18.73 14.80 0.28
C MET A 37 -18.37 16.26 0.04
N LEU A 38 -17.27 16.52 -0.66
CA LEU A 38 -16.83 17.87 -0.98
C LEU A 38 -17.77 18.59 -1.97
N LEU A 39 -18.31 17.86 -2.95
CA LEU A 39 -19.26 18.39 -3.92
C LEU A 39 -20.65 18.65 -3.32
N SER A 40 -21.02 17.98 -2.23
CA SER A 40 -22.33 18.16 -1.58
C SER A 40 -22.37 19.32 -0.58
N MET A 41 -21.20 19.79 -0.11
CA MET A 41 -21.12 20.98 0.74
C MET A 41 -21.34 22.24 -0.12
N LYS A 42 -22.35 23.06 0.25
CA LYS A 42 -22.60 24.35 -0.40
C LYS A 42 -21.33 25.20 -0.30
N ARG A 43 -20.83 25.70 -1.45
CA ARG A 43 -19.70 26.64 -1.57
C ARG A 43 -19.91 27.85 -0.66
N GLY A 44 -19.41 27.78 0.57
CA GLY A 44 -19.23 28.89 1.49
C GLY A 44 -17.77 28.94 1.89
N ASP A 45 -17.23 30.13 2.15
CA ASP A 45 -15.80 30.44 2.29
C ASP A 45 -14.98 29.50 3.20
N GLY A 46 -15.61 28.83 4.17
CA GLY A 46 -14.96 27.78 4.99
C GLY A 46 -14.48 26.55 4.20
N MET A 47 -14.95 26.36 2.96
CA MET A 47 -14.55 25.25 2.09
C MET A 47 -13.07 25.34 1.71
N ARG A 48 -12.54 26.51 1.35
CA ARG A 48 -11.14 26.67 0.91
C ARG A 48 -10.16 26.43 2.06
N GLU A 49 -10.52 26.86 3.27
CA GLU A 49 -9.70 26.67 4.47
C GLU A 49 -9.72 25.21 4.95
N ALA A 50 -10.89 24.55 4.92
CA ALA A 50 -11.01 23.13 5.19
C ALA A 50 -10.31 22.26 4.14
N PHE A 51 -10.33 22.62 2.85
CA PHE A 51 -9.58 21.92 1.80
C PHE A 51 -8.07 22.06 1.95
N GLN A 52 -7.60 23.24 2.36
CA GLN A 52 -6.18 23.44 2.62
C GLN A 52 -5.73 22.61 3.83
N GLY A 53 -6.53 22.53 4.90
CA GLY A 53 -6.24 21.70 6.07
C GLY A 53 -6.37 20.19 5.81
N PHE A 54 -7.51 19.75 5.28
CA PHE A 54 -7.80 18.34 5.00
C PHE A 54 -6.94 17.79 3.85
N GLY A 55 -6.74 18.57 2.80
CA GLY A 55 -5.90 18.18 1.66
C GLY A 55 -4.44 17.94 2.07
N MET A 56 -3.90 18.73 3.00
CA MET A 56 -2.56 18.54 3.54
C MET A 56 -2.46 17.26 4.39
N ILE A 57 -3.49 16.95 5.18
CA ILE A 57 -3.54 15.72 5.99
C ILE A 57 -3.65 14.49 5.07
N ALA A 58 -4.49 14.53 4.04
CA ALA A 58 -4.63 13.46 3.06
C ALA A 58 -3.32 13.23 2.29
N LEU A 59 -2.63 14.31 1.88
CA LEU A 59 -1.31 14.24 1.24
C LEU A 59 -0.27 13.61 2.17
N ALA A 60 -0.22 14.01 3.44
CA ALA A 60 0.71 13.46 4.42
C ALA A 60 0.46 11.96 4.66
N ALA A 61 -0.80 11.54 4.81
CA ALA A 61 -1.16 10.13 4.95
C ALA A 61 -0.76 9.31 3.71
N LEU A 62 -0.89 9.87 2.52
CA LEU A 62 -0.50 9.23 1.26
C LEU A 62 1.03 9.12 1.13
N ILE A 63 1.78 10.14 1.53
CA ILE A 63 3.26 10.10 1.56
C ILE A 63 3.77 9.06 2.56
N ILE A 64 3.20 9.02 3.77
CA ILE A 64 3.60 8.06 4.81
C ILE A 64 3.26 6.63 4.37
N GLY A 65 2.03 6.39 3.90
CA GLY A 65 1.61 5.09 3.40
C GLY A 65 2.42 4.63 2.19
N GLY A 66 2.72 5.54 1.26
CA GLY A 66 3.57 5.27 0.09
C GLY A 66 5.01 4.94 0.49
N ALA A 67 5.58 5.66 1.47
CA ALA A 67 6.91 5.38 1.98
C ALA A 67 7.02 4.00 2.65
N SER A 68 5.99 3.58 3.41
CA SER A 68 5.94 2.23 3.99
C SER A 68 5.88 1.13 2.92
N GLY A 69 5.11 1.33 1.85
CA GLY A 69 5.07 0.38 0.72
C GLY A 69 6.40 0.27 -0.03
N LEU A 70 7.05 1.40 -0.29
CA LEU A 70 8.38 1.43 -0.92
C LEU A 70 9.46 0.83 -0.01
N ALA A 71 9.40 1.06 1.29
CA ALA A 71 10.31 0.44 2.25
C ALA A 71 10.17 -1.09 2.27
N GLY A 72 8.94 -1.61 2.19
CA GLY A 72 8.69 -3.05 2.07
C GLY A 72 9.37 -3.65 0.83
N VAL A 73 9.22 -3.01 -0.34
CA VAL A 73 9.88 -3.44 -1.59
C VAL A 73 11.41 -3.38 -1.47
N LEU A 74 11.96 -2.33 -0.86
CA LEU A 74 13.41 -2.20 -0.68
C LEU A 74 13.98 -3.22 0.31
N ILE A 75 13.24 -3.55 1.38
CA ILE A 75 13.61 -4.61 2.32
C ILE A 75 13.58 -5.97 1.65
N ASP A 76 12.58 -6.23 0.81
CA ASP A 76 12.45 -7.50 0.08
C ASP A 76 13.56 -7.66 -0.99
N LEU A 77 13.91 -6.58 -1.70
CA LEU A 77 15.10 -6.55 -2.55
C LEU A 77 16.39 -6.77 -1.74
N GLY A 78 16.50 -6.14 -0.56
CA GLY A 78 17.64 -6.29 0.33
C GLY A 78 17.78 -7.70 0.92
N SER A 79 16.67 -8.39 1.18
CA SER A 79 16.67 -9.77 1.69
C SER A 79 17.03 -10.77 0.58
N GLN A 80 16.56 -10.53 -0.65
CA GLN A 80 16.92 -11.32 -1.83
C GLN A 80 18.41 -11.17 -2.19
N ILE A 81 18.96 -9.95 -2.05
CA ILE A 81 20.40 -9.68 -2.31
C ILE A 81 21.27 -10.14 -1.14
N GLY A 82 20.86 -9.90 0.12
CA GLY A 82 21.65 -10.18 1.32
C GLY A 82 21.57 -11.62 1.84
N GLY A 83 20.55 -12.39 1.46
CA GLY A 83 20.38 -13.79 1.87
C GLY A 83 21.13 -14.82 1.02
N GLY A 84 21.76 -14.40 -0.09
CA GLY A 84 22.34 -15.29 -1.10
C GLY A 84 23.82 -15.68 -0.93
N GLU A 85 24.60 -15.01 -0.07
CA GLU A 85 26.08 -15.17 -0.06
C GLU A 85 26.71 -15.36 1.34
N GLY A 86 25.98 -15.96 2.30
CA GLY A 86 26.44 -16.02 3.71
C GLY A 86 26.65 -17.40 4.36
N GLY A 87 26.55 -18.52 3.63
CA GLY A 87 26.30 -19.81 4.29
C GLY A 87 26.95 -21.07 3.70
N GLN A 88 28.19 -20.99 3.18
CA GLN A 88 28.95 -22.21 2.87
C GLN A 88 30.47 -21.98 2.96
N GLY A 89 30.93 -21.57 4.14
CA GLY A 89 32.32 -21.69 4.57
C GLY A 89 32.51 -23.00 5.32
N ASN A 90 32.99 -24.01 4.60
CA ASN A 90 33.26 -25.36 5.09
C ASN A 90 34.48 -25.36 6.03
N ASN A 91 34.29 -25.69 7.31
CA ASN A 91 35.31 -26.26 8.19
C ASN A 91 34.63 -27.09 9.29
#